data_AF-A0A9D5XXP9-F1
#
_entry.id   AF-A0A9D5XXP9-F1
#
_cell.length_a   1.000
_cell.length_b   1.000
_cell.length_c   1.000
_cell.angle_alpha   90.00
_cell.angle_beta   90.00
_cell.angle_gamma   90.00
#
_symmetry.space_group_name_H-M   'P 1'
#
loop_
_entity.id
_entity.type
_entity.pdbx_description
1 polymer ?
#
loop_
_entity_poly.entity_id
_entity_poly.type
_entity_poly.pdbx_seq_one_letter_code
_entity_poly.pdbx_strand_id
1 'polypeptide(L)'
;MTTAYAAEPVIADGRLADVRIRIRGKTWHLWGRSGLARETELAAGVPDGELPVLVGSGLGRCLETLLERGLPVAVIDREAPILALTGADGLAAGQKNALLIDDPDPAAAFKRIADWQQTNSGKPLHPVVIPLYPRLDRNFYGALAEALKTAGQTDFWSMARYPKFRSTDPKILFFDSSYFLCREILAALDRAGTQYRTIPLDGREIGSNDFIEALLKAVVDFRPDFALTVNHFGLDREGKLAGLLDELSLPLASWFVDNPHLILFDYAHPGTGNTVLFTFDADNVAPLREKGFPHVHHLPLATDPERFRPGLPGGDPAWACPVSFVGNSMTGPVARSLGQSGLPDRLRREYPAVARAFGDSGETRVDRFLARSRRDWNRAVADLPDRESRLACEALLTWEATRQYRLACVRETLPYSPLIVGDAGWADILPGDGSWRHLPPLDYYEDLPRFYPLTGINFNCTSRQMPGAVNQRVFDVPACGGFLVTDYRVQMEDLFDLDSEAVAYRETGEIPHLLERFINAPAERDAIARKARKRILAEHTYAARLARLVETMRATFA
;
A
#
# COMPACT_ATOMS: atom_id res chain seq x y z
N MET A 1 16.30 31.62 4.09
CA MET A 1 16.72 33.04 4.15
C MET A 1 17.53 33.23 5.43
N THR A 2 18.83 33.50 5.32
CA THR A 2 19.69 33.82 6.46
C THR A 2 19.13 35.03 7.20
N THR A 3 18.95 34.92 8.52
CA THR A 3 18.46 36.06 9.31
C THR A 3 19.55 37.13 9.34
N ALA A 4 19.26 38.36 8.91
CA ALA A 4 20.23 39.44 9.01
C ALA A 4 20.55 39.79 10.48
N TYR A 5 21.83 39.82 10.84
CA TYR A 5 22.33 40.25 12.15
C TYR A 5 23.69 40.95 12.00
N ALA A 6 24.10 41.68 13.04
CA ALA A 6 25.44 42.25 13.14
C ALA A 6 26.27 41.50 14.18
N ALA A 7 27.55 41.30 13.91
CA ALA A 7 28.52 40.69 14.83
C ALA A 7 29.55 41.74 15.28
N GLU A 8 29.86 41.78 16.57
CA GLU A 8 30.83 42.70 17.18
C GLU A 8 31.86 41.90 18.00
N PRO A 9 33.17 42.19 17.87
CA PRO A 9 34.18 41.50 18.67
C PRO A 9 34.09 41.95 20.14
N VAL A 10 34.23 41.01 21.06
CA VAL A 10 34.44 41.29 22.48
C VAL A 10 35.90 40.98 22.78
N ILE A 11 36.69 42.02 23.05
CA ILE A 11 38.12 41.89 23.33
C ILE A 11 38.35 41.89 24.85
N ALA A 12 39.11 40.90 25.34
CA ALA A 12 39.65 40.88 26.70
C ALA A 12 41.16 40.61 26.62
N ASP A 13 41.95 41.34 27.42
CA ASP A 13 43.41 41.22 27.46
C ASP A 13 44.09 41.27 26.06
N GLY A 14 43.56 42.11 25.18
CA GLY A 14 44.07 42.29 23.82
C GLY A 14 43.78 41.15 22.84
N ARG A 15 42.93 40.18 23.21
CA ARG A 15 42.54 39.04 22.36
C ARG A 15 41.02 38.94 22.22
N LEU A 16 40.57 38.31 21.13
CA LEU A 16 39.15 38.02 20.94
C LEU A 16 38.70 37.01 22.00
N ALA A 17 37.81 37.45 22.89
CA ALA A 17 37.29 36.65 23.99
C ALA A 17 35.90 36.06 23.68
N ASP A 18 35.11 36.76 22.87
CA ASP A 18 33.77 36.35 22.46
C ASP A 18 33.31 37.15 21.23
N VAL A 19 32.23 36.72 20.60
CA VAL A 19 31.54 37.49 19.54
C VAL A 19 30.13 37.82 20.02
N ARG A 20 29.80 39.11 20.03
CA ARG A 20 28.47 39.61 20.38
C ARG A 20 27.63 39.71 19.11
N ILE A 21 26.44 39.12 19.14
CA ILE A 21 25.51 39.08 18.00
C ILE A 21 24.30 39.95 18.30
N ARG A 22 24.05 40.96 17.47
CA ARG A 22 22.84 41.80 17.52
C ARG A 22 21.85 41.34 16.48
N ILE A 23 20.77 40.70 16.92
CA ILE A 23 19.75 40.10 16.06
C ILE A 23 18.36 40.42 16.60
N ARG A 24 17.49 41.00 15.76
CA ARG A 24 16.09 41.32 16.10
C ARG A 24 15.93 42.10 17.42
N GLY A 25 16.78 43.11 17.66
CA GLY A 25 16.77 43.93 18.88
C GLY A 25 17.25 43.23 20.15
N LYS A 26 17.72 41.98 20.05
CA LYS A 26 18.31 41.22 21.16
C LYS A 26 19.83 41.15 21.00
N THR A 27 20.51 41.08 22.14
CA THR A 27 21.95 40.80 22.19
C THR A 27 22.15 39.34 22.58
N TRP A 28 22.77 38.57 21.69
CA TRP A 28 23.24 37.22 21.94
C TRP A 28 24.76 37.21 22.02
N HIS A 29 25.30 36.15 22.60
CA HIS A 29 26.72 35.89 22.68
C HIS A 29 26.99 34.55 22.00
N LEU A 30 28.12 34.46 21.29
CA LEU A 30 28.58 33.18 20.74
C LEU A 30 28.80 32.18 21.87
N TRP A 31 29.53 32.57 22.91
CA TRP A 31 29.71 31.76 24.11
C TRP A 31 29.62 32.53 25.44
N GLY A 32 29.96 33.82 25.46
CA GLY A 32 30.12 34.60 26.68
C GLY A 32 31.51 34.46 27.33
N ARG A 33 31.61 34.77 28.64
CA ARG A 33 32.88 34.92 29.39
C ARG A 33 33.80 33.69 29.46
N SER A 34 33.40 32.54 28.92
CA SER A 34 34.15 31.27 28.98
C SER A 34 34.22 30.54 27.64
N GLY A 35 34.11 31.26 26.51
CA GLY A 35 34.04 30.64 25.18
C GLY A 35 35.23 29.76 24.83
N LEU A 36 36.46 30.26 25.03
CA LEU A 36 37.67 29.49 24.73
C LEU A 36 37.77 28.20 25.56
N ALA A 37 37.39 28.25 26.85
CA ALA A 37 37.38 27.07 27.71
C ALA A 37 36.35 26.03 27.24
N ARG A 38 35.12 26.46 26.91
CA ARG A 38 34.06 25.58 26.41
C ARG A 38 34.42 24.92 25.07
N GLU A 39 35.06 25.65 24.17
CA GLU A 39 35.52 25.08 22.91
C GLU A 39 36.65 24.08 23.09
N THR A 40 37.52 24.31 24.09
CA THR A 40 38.56 23.35 24.47
C THR A 40 37.94 22.06 25.05
N GLU A 41 36.91 22.20 25.89
CA GLU A 41 36.14 21.05 26.43
C GLU A 41 35.41 20.27 25.32
N LEU A 42 34.77 20.97 24.37
CA LEU A 42 34.14 20.34 23.21
C LEU A 42 35.14 19.53 22.39
N ALA A 43 36.33 20.11 22.13
CA ALA A 43 37.38 19.40 21.42
C ALA A 43 37.86 18.17 22.21
N ALA A 44 38.03 18.27 23.54
CA ALA A 44 38.46 17.16 24.38
C ALA A 44 37.43 16.01 24.43
N GLY A 45 36.15 16.31 24.26
CA GLY A 45 35.07 15.31 24.24
C GLY A 45 35.01 14.44 22.98
N VAL A 46 35.70 14.79 21.91
CA VAL A 46 35.71 14.02 20.65
C VAL A 46 36.61 12.78 20.80
N PRO A 47 36.11 11.55 20.57
CA PRO A 47 36.91 10.33 20.59
C PRO A 47 37.89 10.24 19.39
N ASP A 48 39.07 9.66 19.59
CA ASP A 48 40.08 9.48 18.51
C ASP A 48 39.61 8.52 17.38
N GLY A 49 38.57 7.72 17.67
CA GLY A 49 37.97 6.76 16.74
C GLY A 49 36.89 7.34 15.81
N GLU A 50 36.50 8.60 16.00
CA GLU A 50 35.38 9.23 15.30
C GLU A 50 35.83 10.46 14.50
N LEU A 51 35.00 10.88 13.54
CA LEU A 51 35.27 12.02 12.68
C LEU A 51 34.47 13.24 13.15
N PRO A 52 35.13 14.25 13.75
CA PRO A 52 34.43 15.46 14.20
C PRO A 52 33.84 16.26 13.05
N VAL A 53 32.57 16.61 13.19
CA VAL A 53 31.85 17.54 12.30
C VAL A 53 31.37 18.74 13.13
N LEU A 54 32.03 19.88 12.95
CA LEU A 54 31.69 21.12 13.65
C LEU A 54 30.51 21.80 12.94
N VAL A 55 29.41 21.96 13.67
CA VAL A 55 28.25 22.77 13.24
C VAL A 55 28.44 24.18 13.80
N GLY A 56 29.07 25.03 12.99
CA GLY A 56 29.60 26.33 13.35
C GLY A 56 31.07 26.27 13.78
N SER A 57 31.88 27.23 13.32
CA SER A 57 33.32 27.29 13.60
C SER A 57 33.66 27.91 14.96
N GLY A 58 32.74 28.71 15.51
CA GLY A 58 32.93 29.36 16.80
C GLY A 58 34.08 30.36 16.80
N LEU A 59 34.77 30.48 17.94
CA LEU A 59 35.99 31.26 18.13
C LEU A 59 37.21 30.60 17.47
N GLY A 60 37.07 29.39 16.90
CA GLY A 60 38.12 28.65 16.21
C GLY A 60 38.99 27.80 17.12
N ARG A 61 38.82 27.87 18.45
CA ARG A 61 39.66 27.13 19.41
C ARG A 61 39.39 25.63 19.37
N CYS A 62 38.14 25.24 19.17
CA CYS A 62 37.76 23.83 19.04
C CYS A 62 38.42 23.20 17.80
N LEU A 63 38.33 23.89 16.66
CA LEU A 63 38.97 23.50 15.41
C LEU A 63 40.49 23.37 15.57
N GLU A 64 41.14 24.40 16.11
CA GLU A 64 42.59 24.39 16.36
C GLU A 64 43.01 23.18 17.21
N THR A 65 42.32 22.93 18.32
CA THR A 65 42.63 21.82 19.24
C THR A 65 42.46 20.45 18.55
N LEU A 66 41.44 20.28 17.72
CA LEU A 66 41.23 19.02 16.98
C LEU A 66 42.28 18.79 15.89
N LEU A 67 42.73 19.86 15.23
CA LEU A 67 43.82 19.80 14.25
C LEU A 67 45.17 19.52 14.92
N GLU A 68 45.44 20.11 16.08
CA GLU A 68 46.63 19.80 16.91
C GLU A 68 46.66 18.34 17.36
N ARG A 69 45.49 17.75 17.62
CA ARG A 69 45.32 16.30 17.88
C ARG A 69 45.52 15.43 16.64
N GLY A 70 45.71 16.02 15.46
CA GLY A 70 45.89 15.30 14.20
C GLY A 70 44.62 14.65 13.64
N LEU A 71 43.44 15.02 14.15
CA LEU A 71 42.18 14.49 13.65
C LEU A 71 41.80 15.15 12.31
N PRO A 72 41.22 14.42 11.35
CA PRO A 72 40.50 15.01 10.23
C PRO A 72 39.24 15.70 10.75
N VAL A 73 39.00 16.95 10.35
CA VAL A 73 37.85 17.74 10.83
C VAL A 73 37.05 18.31 9.66
N ALA A 74 35.72 18.17 9.70
CA ALA A 74 34.82 18.92 8.83
C ALA A 74 34.19 20.08 9.62
N VAL A 75 34.09 21.26 9.01
CA VAL A 75 33.48 22.45 9.60
C VAL A 75 32.43 22.98 8.65
N ILE A 76 31.21 23.13 9.17
CA ILE A 76 30.07 23.70 8.45
C ILE A 76 29.80 25.08 9.02
N ASP A 77 30.13 26.11 8.26
CA ASP A 77 29.90 27.49 8.66
C ASP A 77 29.77 28.40 7.43
N ARG A 78 28.67 29.14 7.35
CA ARG A 78 28.40 30.14 6.30
C ARG A 78 28.16 31.54 6.88
N GLU A 79 28.44 31.73 8.16
CA GLU A 79 28.20 32.98 8.88
C GLU A 79 29.34 33.98 8.67
N ALA A 80 29.36 34.61 7.49
CA ALA A 80 30.40 35.59 7.10
C ALA A 80 30.70 36.67 8.18
N PRO A 81 29.71 37.26 8.89
CA PRO A 81 30.00 38.23 9.95
C PRO A 81 30.78 37.66 11.15
N ILE A 82 30.59 36.37 11.45
CA ILE A 82 31.31 35.68 12.53
C ILE A 82 32.71 35.30 12.04
N LEU A 83 32.80 34.68 10.86
CA LEU A 83 34.07 34.27 10.25
C LEU A 83 35.04 35.44 10.08
N ALA A 84 34.55 36.61 9.65
CA ALA A 84 35.38 37.81 9.51
C ALA A 84 36.03 38.29 10.81
N LEU A 85 35.43 37.97 11.97
CA LEU A 85 35.96 38.34 13.29
C LEU A 85 36.85 37.26 13.89
N THR A 86 36.52 35.98 13.65
CA THR A 86 37.21 34.84 14.28
C THR A 86 38.36 34.32 13.44
N GLY A 87 38.35 34.54 12.12
CA GLY A 87 39.35 34.02 11.18
C GLY A 87 39.36 32.50 11.07
N ALA A 88 38.29 31.84 11.50
CA ALA A 88 38.24 30.38 11.59
C ALA A 88 38.22 29.68 10.22
N ASP A 89 37.72 30.34 9.18
CA ASP A 89 37.84 29.91 7.79
C ASP A 89 39.31 29.88 7.34
N GLY A 90 40.12 30.86 7.74
CA GLY A 90 41.56 30.89 7.49
C GLY A 90 42.33 29.76 8.18
N LEU A 91 41.89 29.34 9.37
CA LEU A 91 42.51 28.22 10.09
C LEU A 91 42.34 26.88 9.37
N ALA A 92 41.19 26.66 8.73
CA ALA A 92 40.90 25.42 8.01
C ALA A 92 41.37 25.45 6.54
N ALA A 93 41.31 26.60 5.85
CA ALA A 93 41.61 26.71 4.42
C ALA A 93 43.07 26.36 4.04
N GLY A 94 44.00 26.34 5.00
CA GLY A 94 45.40 25.97 4.80
C GLY A 94 45.78 24.54 5.21
N GLN A 95 44.85 23.75 5.74
CA GLN A 95 45.15 22.48 6.39
C GLN A 95 44.66 21.30 5.54
N LYS A 96 45.55 20.33 5.26
CA LYS A 96 45.20 19.14 4.47
C LYS A 96 44.15 18.24 5.14
N ASN A 97 44.02 18.34 6.46
CA ASN A 97 43.11 17.56 7.29
C ASN A 97 41.84 18.32 7.70
N ALA A 98 41.52 19.44 7.04
CA ALA A 98 40.29 20.20 7.29
C ALA A 98 39.42 20.29 6.03
N LEU A 99 38.11 20.09 6.18
CA LEU A 99 37.12 20.36 5.14
C LEU A 99 36.20 21.51 5.57
N LEU A 100 36.14 22.56 4.76
CA LEU A 100 35.20 23.67 4.92
C LEU A 100 33.97 23.49 4.04
N ILE A 101 32.79 23.68 4.63
CA ILE A 101 31.49 23.61 3.96
C ILE A 101 30.71 24.89 4.28
N ASP A 102 30.51 25.71 3.26
CA ASP A 102 29.79 26.99 3.28
C ASP A 102 28.53 26.97 2.38
N ASP A 103 28.19 25.80 1.85
CA ASP A 103 27.08 25.62 0.92
C ASP A 103 25.74 26.04 1.57
N PRO A 104 24.94 26.91 0.93
CA PRO A 104 23.67 27.36 1.51
C PRO A 104 22.58 26.27 1.55
N ASP A 105 22.74 25.17 0.82
CA ASP A 105 21.80 24.03 0.81
C ASP A 105 22.20 22.93 1.80
N PRO A 106 21.37 22.62 2.82
CA PRO A 106 21.62 21.53 3.76
C PRO A 106 21.87 20.16 3.10
N ALA A 107 21.19 19.86 2.00
CA ALA A 107 21.33 18.56 1.33
C ALA A 107 22.69 18.44 0.64
N ALA A 108 23.13 19.49 -0.06
CA ALA A 108 24.46 19.58 -0.65
C ALA A 108 25.56 19.53 0.43
N ALA A 109 25.38 20.25 1.55
CA ALA A 109 26.30 20.21 2.68
C ALA A 109 26.42 18.78 3.25
N PHE A 110 25.30 18.08 3.45
CA PHE A 110 25.31 16.71 3.96
C PHE A 110 25.99 15.72 3.01
N LYS A 111 25.76 15.85 1.71
CA LYS A 111 26.46 15.04 0.70
C LYS A 111 27.97 15.21 0.77
N ARG A 112 28.46 16.45 0.90
CA ARG A 112 29.90 16.73 1.04
C ARG A 112 30.50 16.11 2.31
N ILE A 113 29.74 16.05 3.40
CA ILE A 113 30.15 15.35 4.63
C ILE A 113 30.24 13.84 4.40
N ALA A 114 29.26 13.25 3.72
CA ALA A 114 29.27 11.82 3.40
C ALA A 114 30.45 11.43 2.50
N ASP A 115 30.73 12.21 1.46
CA ASP A 115 31.88 12.00 0.56
C ASP A 115 33.22 12.12 1.32
N TRP A 116 33.30 13.09 2.24
CA TRP A 116 34.46 13.28 3.11
C TRP A 116 34.63 12.15 4.12
N GLN A 117 33.54 11.64 4.69
CA GLN A 117 33.54 10.49 5.60
C GLN A 117 34.16 9.27 4.92
N GLN A 118 33.76 8.99 3.68
CA GLN A 118 34.30 7.88 2.90
C GLN A 118 35.80 8.04 2.62
N THR A 119 36.23 9.26 2.30
CA THR A 119 37.65 9.58 2.07
C THR A 119 38.50 9.43 3.34
N ASN A 120 37.88 9.53 4.53
CA ASN A 120 38.53 9.41 5.84
C ASN A 120 38.21 8.09 6.55
N SER A 121 38.30 6.98 5.81
CA SER A 121 38.14 5.61 6.33
C SER A 121 36.72 5.22 6.79
N GLY A 122 35.70 6.01 6.48
CA GLY A 122 34.30 5.65 6.78
C GLY A 122 33.95 5.60 8.27
N LYS A 123 34.79 6.17 9.13
CA LYS A 123 34.59 6.19 10.59
C LYS A 123 33.29 6.92 10.97
N PRO A 124 32.68 6.62 12.14
CA PRO A 124 31.46 7.29 12.58
C PRO A 124 31.65 8.81 12.70
N LEU A 125 30.60 9.57 12.37
CA LEU A 125 30.60 11.02 12.50
C LEU A 125 30.29 11.42 13.95
N HIS A 126 31.06 12.35 14.49
CA HIS A 126 30.83 12.94 15.80
C HIS A 126 30.38 14.41 15.67
N PRO A 127 29.08 14.71 15.85
CA PRO A 127 28.61 16.09 15.74
C PRO A 127 29.09 16.94 16.92
N VAL A 128 29.87 17.98 16.63
CA VAL A 128 30.28 19.01 17.58
C VAL A 128 29.45 20.27 17.30
N VAL A 129 28.37 20.46 18.05
CA VAL A 129 27.39 21.52 17.76
C VAL A 129 27.61 22.72 18.67
N ILE A 130 27.92 23.87 18.07
CA ILE A 130 28.02 25.14 18.82
C ILE A 130 26.60 25.71 19.02
N PRO A 131 26.11 25.89 20.26
CA PRO A 131 24.69 26.15 20.53
C PRO A 131 24.08 27.39 19.87
N LEU A 132 24.91 28.40 19.54
CA LEU A 132 24.42 29.59 18.86
C LEU A 132 23.92 29.30 17.44
N TYR A 133 24.58 28.42 16.69
CA TYR A 133 24.33 28.24 15.25
C TYR A 133 22.93 27.68 14.94
N PRO A 134 22.44 26.61 15.61
CA PRO A 134 21.05 26.18 15.47
C PRO A 134 20.01 27.25 15.84
N ARG A 135 20.40 28.25 16.65
CA ARG A 135 19.53 29.38 17.02
C ARG A 135 19.57 30.51 16.00
N LEU A 136 20.67 30.68 15.25
CA LEU A 136 20.79 31.64 14.15
C LEU A 136 19.96 31.21 12.94
N ASP A 137 20.06 29.94 12.57
CA ASP A 137 19.23 29.33 11.54
C ASP A 137 18.86 27.89 11.90
N ARG A 138 17.62 27.73 12.38
CA ARG A 138 17.06 26.42 12.75
C ARG A 138 16.85 25.52 11.54
N ASN A 139 16.55 26.08 10.37
CA ASN A 139 16.25 25.30 9.17
C ASN A 139 17.54 24.77 8.52
N PHE A 140 18.66 25.46 8.71
CA PHE A 140 19.97 25.02 8.22
C PHE A 140 20.75 24.26 9.30
N TYR A 141 21.30 24.95 10.30
CA TYR A 141 22.15 24.32 11.32
C TYR A 141 21.39 23.39 12.25
N GLY A 142 20.12 23.70 12.55
CA GLY A 142 19.27 22.82 13.34
C GLY A 142 18.98 21.50 12.62
N ALA A 143 18.60 21.56 11.35
CA ALA A 143 18.38 20.37 10.53
C ALA A 143 19.65 19.53 10.37
N LEU A 144 20.81 20.16 10.13
CA LEU A 144 22.10 19.47 10.03
C LEU A 144 22.51 18.80 11.35
N ALA A 145 22.33 19.48 12.49
CA ALA A 145 22.64 18.91 13.80
C ALA A 145 21.80 17.65 14.09
N GLU A 146 20.50 17.67 13.76
CA GLU A 146 19.63 16.50 13.92
C GLU A 146 19.97 15.38 12.92
N ALA A 147 20.26 15.72 11.67
CA ALA A 147 20.69 14.76 10.66
C ALA A 147 22.01 14.07 11.06
N LEU A 148 22.99 14.80 11.60
CA LEU A 148 24.26 14.24 12.05
C LEU A 148 24.12 13.36 13.30
N LYS A 149 23.25 13.74 14.25
CA LYS A 149 22.90 12.86 15.38
C LYS A 149 22.25 11.56 14.91
N THR A 150 21.41 11.64 13.88
CA THR A 150 20.77 10.47 13.27
C THR A 150 21.76 9.63 12.45
N ALA A 151 22.73 10.25 11.77
CA ALA A 151 23.81 9.56 11.06
C ALA A 151 24.80 8.84 12.01
N GLY A 152 24.94 9.34 13.24
CA GLY A 152 25.60 8.63 14.35
C GLY A 152 24.87 7.35 14.78
N GLN A 153 23.63 7.12 14.34
CA GLN A 153 22.93 5.83 14.44
C GLN A 153 23.35 4.89 13.30
N THR A 154 24.65 4.72 13.12
CA THR A 154 25.25 3.76 12.17
C THR A 154 24.88 2.30 12.49
N ASP A 155 24.05 2.03 13.51
CA ASP A 155 23.51 0.72 13.85
C ASP A 155 22.13 0.41 13.23
N PHE A 156 21.32 1.41 12.83
CA PHE A 156 19.96 1.10 12.37
C PHE A 156 19.96 0.29 11.07
N TRP A 157 20.65 0.77 10.03
CA TRP A 157 20.66 0.11 8.72
C TRP A 157 21.41 -1.22 8.74
N SER A 158 22.38 -1.40 9.65
CA SER A 158 23.02 -2.70 9.90
C SER A 158 22.10 -3.66 10.64
N MET A 159 21.32 -3.20 11.62
CA MET A 159 20.31 -4.02 12.31
C MET A 159 19.16 -4.43 11.40
N ALA A 160 18.71 -3.52 10.53
CA ALA A 160 17.62 -3.73 9.59
C ALA A 160 18.00 -4.66 8.42
N ARG A 161 19.29 -4.69 8.04
CA ARG A 161 19.82 -5.60 7.02
C ARG A 161 20.15 -6.95 7.63
N TYR A 162 19.31 -7.93 7.36
CA TYR A 162 19.56 -9.33 7.70
C TYR A 162 19.05 -10.27 6.61
N PRO A 163 19.70 -11.44 6.45
CA PRO A 163 19.20 -12.52 5.60
C PRO A 163 17.75 -12.84 5.94
N LYS A 164 16.88 -12.81 4.93
CA LYS A 164 15.49 -13.23 5.00
C LYS A 164 15.38 -14.74 4.80
N PHE A 165 14.24 -15.32 5.17
CA PHE A 165 13.88 -16.72 5.00
C PHE A 165 14.83 -17.72 5.68
N ARG A 166 15.38 -17.37 6.85
CA ARG A 166 16.29 -18.24 7.63
C ARG A 166 15.65 -19.51 8.20
N SER A 167 14.32 -19.56 8.27
CA SER A 167 13.51 -20.68 8.75
C SER A 167 12.52 -21.11 7.69
N THR A 168 12.01 -22.35 7.75
CA THR A 168 10.90 -22.86 6.92
C THR A 168 9.57 -22.14 7.21
N ASP A 169 9.43 -21.56 8.40
CA ASP A 169 8.28 -20.73 8.78
C ASP A 169 8.71 -19.26 8.83
N PRO A 170 8.29 -18.43 7.86
CA PRO A 170 8.72 -17.05 7.80
C PRO A 170 7.95 -16.18 8.82
N LYS A 171 8.60 -15.10 9.25
CA LYS A 171 8.00 -14.01 10.00
C LYS A 171 7.38 -12.98 9.06
N ILE A 172 6.09 -12.71 9.21
CA ILE A 172 5.36 -11.83 8.30
C ILE A 172 5.02 -10.50 8.96
N LEU A 173 5.41 -9.39 8.34
CA LEU A 173 4.93 -8.07 8.74
C LEU A 173 3.66 -7.75 7.93
N PHE A 174 2.50 -7.68 8.57
CA PHE A 174 1.23 -7.50 7.88
C PHE A 174 0.71 -6.07 7.99
N PHE A 175 0.41 -5.44 6.85
CA PHE A 175 -0.26 -4.14 6.81
C PHE A 175 -1.77 -4.35 6.94
N ASP A 176 -2.27 -4.09 8.14
CA ASP A 176 -3.61 -4.49 8.55
C ASP A 176 -4.61 -3.35 8.33
N SER A 177 -5.69 -3.64 7.62
CA SER A 177 -6.76 -2.68 7.33
C SER A 177 -8.10 -3.30 7.68
N SER A 178 -9.13 -2.47 7.78
CA SER A 178 -10.52 -2.92 7.93
C SER A 178 -11.08 -3.71 6.72
N TYR A 179 -10.31 -3.95 5.66
CA TYR A 179 -10.73 -4.74 4.51
C TYR A 179 -10.94 -6.21 4.88
N PHE A 180 -12.02 -6.83 4.37
CA PHE A 180 -12.48 -8.12 4.89
C PHE A 180 -11.43 -9.26 4.80
N LEU A 181 -10.67 -9.32 3.70
CA LEU A 181 -9.63 -10.33 3.52
C LEU A 181 -8.56 -10.30 4.61
N CYS A 182 -8.29 -9.14 5.23
CA CYS A 182 -7.31 -9.03 6.31
C CYS A 182 -7.66 -9.96 7.48
N ARG A 183 -8.95 -10.05 7.86
CA ARG A 183 -9.42 -10.94 8.92
C ARG A 183 -9.19 -12.42 8.57
N GLU A 184 -9.40 -12.78 7.31
CA GLU A 184 -9.25 -14.14 6.82
C GLU A 184 -7.77 -14.56 6.76
N ILE A 185 -6.89 -13.65 6.33
CA ILE A 185 -5.43 -13.84 6.37
C ILE A 185 -4.97 -14.05 7.81
N LEU A 186 -5.35 -13.17 8.74
CA LEU A 186 -4.96 -13.28 10.15
C LEU A 186 -5.44 -14.60 10.76
N ALA A 187 -6.71 -14.97 10.55
CA ALA A 187 -7.26 -16.22 11.07
C ALA A 187 -6.58 -17.47 10.48
N ALA A 188 -6.08 -17.40 9.24
CA ALA A 188 -5.32 -18.47 8.62
C ALA A 188 -3.87 -18.53 9.12
N LEU A 189 -3.23 -17.37 9.36
CA LEU A 189 -1.90 -17.30 9.98
C LEU A 189 -1.91 -17.84 11.41
N ASP A 190 -2.91 -17.47 12.22
CA ASP A 190 -3.10 -17.98 13.58
C ASP A 190 -3.23 -19.51 13.58
N ARG A 191 -4.05 -20.06 12.68
CA ARG A 191 -4.24 -21.52 12.55
C ARG A 191 -2.98 -22.25 12.08
N ALA A 192 -2.20 -21.62 11.20
CA ALA A 192 -0.93 -22.18 10.76
C ALA A 192 0.17 -22.06 11.83
N GLY A 193 -0.04 -21.28 12.90
CA GLY A 193 1.00 -20.96 13.87
C GLY A 193 2.12 -20.06 13.31
N THR A 194 1.87 -19.40 12.18
CA THR A 194 2.84 -18.53 11.51
C THR A 194 3.06 -17.28 12.34
N GLN A 195 4.31 -16.94 12.61
CA GLN A 195 4.61 -15.72 13.35
C GLN A 195 4.35 -14.49 12.48
N TYR A 196 3.53 -13.56 12.97
CA TYR A 196 3.31 -12.29 12.31
C TYR A 196 3.26 -11.13 13.29
N ARG A 197 3.44 -9.91 12.76
CA ARG A 197 3.19 -8.65 13.47
C ARG A 197 2.37 -7.75 12.57
N THR A 198 1.33 -7.11 13.10
CA THR A 198 0.50 -6.18 12.34
C THR A 198 0.97 -4.74 12.49
N ILE A 199 0.79 -3.95 11.43
CA ILE A 199 0.82 -2.49 11.47
C ILE A 199 -0.55 -2.01 11.01
N PRO A 200 -1.39 -1.47 11.91
CA PRO A 200 -2.72 -1.01 11.55
C PRO A 200 -2.66 0.25 10.68
N LEU A 201 -3.47 0.25 9.63
CA LEU A 201 -3.62 1.35 8.68
C LEU A 201 -4.80 2.27 9.04
N ASP A 202 -5.81 1.75 9.74
CA ASP A 202 -7.01 2.51 10.09
C ASP A 202 -6.65 3.68 11.03
N GLY A 203 -6.91 4.91 10.58
CA GLY A 203 -6.67 6.14 11.35
C GLY A 203 -5.28 6.77 11.21
N ARG A 204 -4.38 6.20 10.38
CA ARG A 204 -3.07 6.79 10.07
C ARG A 204 -3.03 7.21 8.61
N GLU A 205 -2.57 8.43 8.34
CA GLU A 205 -2.25 8.83 6.97
C GLU A 205 -1.06 7.99 6.48
N ILE A 206 -1.19 7.41 5.28
CA ILE A 206 -0.15 6.57 4.68
C ILE A 206 1.12 7.41 4.51
N GLY A 207 2.26 6.89 4.96
CA GLY A 207 3.53 7.63 4.94
C GLY A 207 3.64 8.73 6.01
N SER A 208 2.72 8.80 6.98
CA SER A 208 2.90 9.60 8.19
C SER A 208 4.13 9.16 8.98
N ASN A 209 4.74 10.09 9.72
CA ASN A 209 5.90 9.81 10.57
C ASN A 209 5.64 8.65 11.54
N ASP A 210 4.43 8.59 12.13
CA ASP A 210 4.03 7.54 13.07
C ASP A 210 3.96 6.15 12.41
N PHE A 211 3.53 6.08 11.15
CA PHE A 211 3.51 4.82 10.39
C PHE A 211 4.94 4.37 10.08
N ILE A 212 5.78 5.29 9.60
CA ILE A 212 7.18 5.00 9.28
C ILE A 212 7.93 4.55 10.55
N GLU A 213 7.77 5.23 11.68
CA GLU A 213 8.38 4.85 12.95
C GLU A 213 7.96 3.44 13.39
N ALA A 214 6.66 3.12 13.30
CA ALA A 214 6.15 1.79 13.62
C ALA A 214 6.72 0.71 12.70
N LEU A 215 6.85 0.99 11.40
CA LEU A 215 7.50 0.11 10.43
C LEU A 215 8.96 -0.14 10.79
N LEU A 216 9.76 0.92 10.94
CA LEU A 216 11.19 0.80 11.24
C LEU A 216 11.42 0.05 12.55
N LYS A 217 10.64 0.35 13.59
CA LYS A 217 10.66 -0.38 14.87
C LYS A 217 10.30 -1.86 14.69
N ALA A 218 9.27 -2.17 13.91
CA ALA A 218 8.89 -3.55 13.63
C ALA A 218 10.00 -4.31 12.89
N VAL A 219 10.67 -3.68 11.92
CA VAL A 219 11.76 -4.31 11.16
C VAL A 219 12.92 -4.70 12.06
N VAL A 220 13.29 -3.85 13.01
CA VAL A 220 14.39 -4.12 13.95
C VAL A 220 14.00 -5.15 15.01
N ASP A 221 12.85 -4.96 15.67
CA ASP A 221 12.46 -5.78 16.82
C ASP A 221 11.95 -7.17 16.41
N PHE A 222 11.13 -7.23 15.35
CA PHE A 222 10.48 -8.48 14.93
C PHE A 222 11.35 -9.29 13.97
N ARG A 223 12.12 -8.56 13.15
CA ARG A 223 12.92 -9.08 12.04
C ARG A 223 12.10 -9.91 11.04
N PRO A 224 11.08 -9.31 10.37
CA PRO A 224 10.28 -10.00 9.37
C PRO A 224 11.09 -10.45 8.15
N ASP A 225 10.68 -11.58 7.59
CA ASP A 225 11.20 -12.12 6.33
C ASP A 225 10.62 -11.38 5.13
N PHE A 226 9.36 -10.96 5.19
CA PHE A 226 8.70 -10.12 4.20
C PHE A 226 7.53 -9.33 4.79
N ALA A 227 7.11 -8.27 4.10
CA ALA A 227 5.88 -7.54 4.35
C ALA A 227 4.74 -8.06 3.47
N LEU A 228 3.52 -8.13 4.00
CA LEU A 228 2.31 -8.56 3.29
C LEU A 228 1.26 -7.46 3.34
N THR A 229 0.66 -7.16 2.20
CA THR A 229 -0.49 -6.25 2.07
C THR A 229 -1.56 -6.81 1.14
N VAL A 230 -2.80 -6.40 1.35
CA VAL A 230 -3.94 -6.67 0.48
C VAL A 230 -4.20 -5.45 -0.39
N ASN A 231 -4.46 -5.63 -1.69
CA ASN A 231 -4.78 -4.55 -2.63
C ASN A 231 -3.81 -3.36 -2.58
N HIS A 232 -2.54 -3.61 -2.25
CA HIS A 232 -1.53 -2.57 -2.07
C HIS A 232 -1.87 -1.51 -0.99
N PHE A 233 -2.73 -1.86 -0.01
CA PHE A 233 -3.07 -0.94 1.07
C PHE A 233 -1.85 -0.61 1.93
N GLY A 234 -1.79 0.63 2.39
CA GLY A 234 -0.68 1.15 3.18
C GLY A 234 0.48 1.66 2.34
N LEU A 235 0.49 1.48 1.02
CA LEU A 235 1.50 2.04 0.11
C LEU A 235 1.03 3.41 -0.38
N ASP A 236 1.97 4.32 -0.66
CA ASP A 236 1.71 5.62 -1.29
C ASP A 236 1.94 5.58 -2.80
N ARG A 237 1.16 6.36 -3.54
CA ARG A 237 1.19 6.39 -5.01
C ARG A 237 2.51 6.90 -5.56
N GLU A 238 3.21 7.76 -4.81
CA GLU A 238 4.53 8.29 -5.15
C GLU A 238 5.64 7.25 -5.02
N GLY A 239 5.37 6.10 -4.40
CA GLY A 239 6.29 4.99 -4.26
C GLY A 239 7.31 5.17 -3.13
N LYS A 240 7.13 6.12 -2.21
CA LYS A 240 8.08 6.38 -1.12
C LYS A 240 8.20 5.19 -0.19
N LEU A 241 7.08 4.58 0.21
CA LEU A 241 7.07 3.41 1.07
C LEU A 241 7.61 2.18 0.35
N ALA A 242 7.26 1.99 -0.93
CA ALA A 242 7.85 0.92 -1.74
C ALA A 242 9.38 1.06 -1.82
N GLY A 243 9.87 2.29 -2.02
CA GLY A 243 11.30 2.59 -2.00
C GLY A 243 11.95 2.33 -0.64
N LEU A 244 11.29 2.71 0.46
CA LEU A 244 11.77 2.42 1.81
C LEU A 244 11.89 0.91 2.08
N LEU A 245 10.90 0.11 1.66
CA LEU A 245 10.94 -1.34 1.80
C LEU A 245 12.11 -1.96 0.99
N ASP A 246 12.37 -1.42 -0.20
CA ASP A 246 13.53 -1.79 -1.02
C ASP A 246 14.87 -1.45 -0.34
N GLU A 247 15.00 -0.24 0.23
CA GLU A 247 16.19 0.18 0.99
C GLU A 247 16.45 -0.67 2.24
N LEU A 248 15.38 -1.11 2.90
CA LEU A 248 15.41 -2.05 4.04
C LEU A 248 15.68 -3.50 3.61
N SER A 249 15.73 -3.78 2.30
CA SER A 249 15.78 -5.13 1.73
C SER A 249 14.70 -6.03 2.35
N LEU A 250 13.50 -5.47 2.53
CA LEU A 250 12.33 -6.17 3.04
C LEU A 250 11.39 -6.45 1.86
N PRO A 251 11.31 -7.70 1.38
CA PRO A 251 10.43 -8.04 0.27
C PRO A 251 8.97 -7.73 0.56
N LEU A 252 8.24 -7.33 -0.46
CA LEU A 252 6.80 -7.03 -0.38
C LEU A 252 5.99 -8.08 -1.14
N ALA A 253 5.06 -8.73 -0.44
CA ALA A 253 3.96 -9.49 -1.04
C ALA A 253 2.71 -8.60 -1.10
N SER A 254 2.17 -8.36 -2.29
CA SER A 254 0.90 -7.63 -2.46
C SER A 254 -0.15 -8.54 -3.10
N TRP A 255 -1.17 -8.91 -2.33
CA TRP A 255 -2.26 -9.76 -2.80
C TRP A 255 -3.48 -8.93 -3.22
N PHE A 256 -3.69 -8.84 -4.52
CA PHE A 256 -4.85 -8.21 -5.14
C PHE A 256 -6.04 -9.16 -5.19
N VAL A 257 -7.14 -8.72 -4.59
CA VAL A 257 -8.47 -9.32 -4.67
C VAL A 257 -9.51 -8.39 -5.30
N ASP A 258 -9.09 -7.17 -5.63
CA ASP A 258 -9.76 -6.23 -6.52
C ASP A 258 -8.91 -5.97 -7.77
N ASN A 259 -9.48 -5.28 -8.77
CA ASN A 259 -8.81 -5.04 -10.05
C ASN A 259 -7.51 -4.22 -9.85
N PRO A 260 -6.33 -4.82 -10.07
CA PRO A 260 -5.06 -4.14 -9.86
C PRO A 260 -4.83 -3.00 -10.86
N HIS A 261 -5.52 -2.99 -12.01
CA HIS A 261 -5.43 -1.88 -12.95
C HIS A 261 -6.03 -0.59 -12.41
N LEU A 262 -7.13 -0.67 -11.65
CA LEU A 262 -7.74 0.49 -11.01
C LEU A 262 -6.90 0.97 -9.82
N ILE A 263 -6.28 0.04 -9.10
CA ILE A 263 -5.47 0.36 -7.91
C ILE A 263 -4.11 0.93 -8.30
N LEU A 264 -3.43 0.29 -9.26
CA LEU A 264 -2.11 0.68 -9.73
C LEU A 264 -2.14 1.62 -10.94
N PHE A 265 -3.31 2.19 -11.27
CA PHE A 265 -3.55 2.99 -12.48
C PHE A 265 -2.41 3.97 -12.77
N ASP A 266 -1.99 4.73 -11.75
CA ASP A 266 -0.97 5.77 -11.87
C ASP A 266 0.01 5.78 -10.68
N TYR A 267 0.36 4.57 -10.23
CA TYR A 267 1.34 4.37 -9.17
C TYR A 267 2.77 4.40 -9.73
N ALA A 268 3.67 5.07 -9.01
CA ALA A 268 5.10 4.86 -9.13
C ALA A 268 5.52 3.68 -8.23
N HIS A 269 6.29 2.75 -8.78
CA HIS A 269 6.76 1.57 -8.04
C HIS A 269 8.28 1.44 -8.16
N PRO A 270 9.06 2.20 -7.37
CA PRO A 270 10.43 1.81 -7.11
C PRO A 270 10.44 0.44 -6.41
N GLY A 271 11.50 -0.36 -6.63
CA GLY A 271 11.61 -1.67 -5.99
C GLY A 271 10.67 -2.75 -6.56
N THR A 272 10.28 -2.69 -7.83
CA THR A 272 9.47 -3.77 -8.47
C THR A 272 10.16 -5.13 -8.39
N GLY A 273 11.49 -5.18 -8.41
CA GLY A 273 12.27 -6.40 -8.21
C GLY A 273 12.19 -6.97 -6.79
N ASN A 274 11.91 -6.14 -5.79
CA ASN A 274 11.71 -6.53 -4.39
C ASN A 274 10.22 -6.77 -4.04
N THR A 275 9.36 -6.83 -5.05
CA THR A 275 7.91 -6.96 -4.89
C THR A 275 7.38 -8.16 -5.67
N VAL A 276 6.57 -8.99 -5.02
CA VAL A 276 5.80 -10.07 -5.66
C VAL A 276 4.32 -9.69 -5.62
N LEU A 277 3.71 -9.67 -6.79
CA LEU A 277 2.27 -9.44 -6.92
C LEU A 277 1.54 -10.78 -7.03
N PHE A 278 0.52 -10.95 -6.20
CA PHE A 278 -0.44 -12.04 -6.30
C PHE A 278 -1.76 -11.45 -6.78
N THR A 279 -2.34 -11.98 -7.85
CA THR A 279 -3.61 -11.47 -8.40
C THR A 279 -4.66 -12.56 -8.44
N PHE A 280 -5.89 -12.23 -8.02
CA PHE A 280 -7.01 -13.16 -8.02
C PHE A 280 -7.45 -13.61 -9.43
N ASP A 281 -7.09 -12.84 -10.45
CA ASP A 281 -7.47 -13.08 -11.85
C ASP A 281 -6.21 -13.28 -12.71
N ALA A 282 -6.10 -14.45 -13.32
CA ALA A 282 -4.95 -14.82 -14.14
C ALA A 282 -4.73 -13.88 -15.33
N ASP A 283 -5.79 -13.22 -15.82
CA ASP A 283 -5.71 -12.28 -16.95
C ASP A 283 -4.90 -11.03 -16.60
N ASN A 284 -4.71 -10.72 -15.31
CA ASN A 284 -3.87 -9.61 -14.85
C ASN A 284 -2.37 -9.94 -14.84
N VAL A 285 -1.96 -11.21 -14.96
CA VAL A 285 -0.55 -11.60 -14.82
C VAL A 285 0.32 -10.97 -15.92
N ALA A 286 -0.08 -11.10 -17.18
CA ALA A 286 0.69 -10.53 -18.30
C ALA A 286 0.68 -8.99 -18.28
N PRO A 287 -0.47 -8.30 -18.13
CA PRO A 287 -0.50 -6.85 -18.03
C PRO A 287 0.32 -6.26 -16.87
N LEU A 288 0.38 -6.93 -15.71
CA LEU A 288 1.19 -6.46 -14.58
C LEU A 288 2.69 -6.64 -14.84
N ARG A 289 3.10 -7.71 -15.53
CA ARG A 289 4.48 -7.88 -16.00
C ARG A 289 4.87 -6.82 -17.03
N GLU A 290 3.97 -6.50 -17.97
CA GLU A 290 4.15 -5.39 -18.92
C GLU A 290 4.31 -4.04 -18.21
N LYS A 291 3.71 -3.86 -17.02
CA LYS A 291 3.88 -2.67 -16.17
C LYS A 291 5.23 -2.62 -15.44
N GLY A 292 6.06 -3.66 -15.53
CA GLY A 292 7.42 -3.70 -14.99
C GLY A 292 7.60 -4.50 -13.70
N PHE A 293 6.59 -5.28 -13.28
CA PHE A 293 6.71 -6.21 -12.16
C PHE A 293 7.27 -7.56 -12.63
N PRO A 294 8.50 -7.95 -12.26
CA PRO A 294 9.10 -9.21 -12.70
C PRO A 294 8.44 -10.44 -12.07
N HIS A 295 7.91 -10.31 -10.85
CA HIS A 295 7.31 -11.40 -10.08
C HIS A 295 5.81 -11.20 -9.92
N VAL A 296 5.04 -11.85 -10.79
CA VAL A 296 3.57 -11.82 -10.77
C VAL A 296 3.02 -13.23 -10.87
N HIS A 297 2.13 -13.57 -9.94
CA HIS A 297 1.55 -14.91 -9.79
C HIS A 297 0.03 -14.84 -9.66
N HIS A 298 -0.66 -15.81 -10.26
CA HIS A 298 -2.09 -15.99 -10.03
C HIS A 298 -2.30 -16.65 -8.66
N LEU A 299 -3.18 -16.07 -7.86
CA LEU A 299 -3.59 -16.59 -6.56
C LEU A 299 -5.07 -16.26 -6.34
N PRO A 300 -5.98 -17.18 -6.68
CA PRO A 300 -7.41 -16.94 -6.64
C PRO A 300 -7.92 -16.77 -5.21
N LEU A 301 -9.16 -16.27 -5.09
CA LEU A 301 -9.88 -16.23 -3.82
C LEU A 301 -10.02 -17.64 -3.20
N ALA A 302 -10.50 -17.67 -1.97
CA ALA A 302 -10.64 -18.86 -1.15
C ALA A 302 -11.71 -18.64 -0.08
N THR A 303 -11.94 -19.63 0.78
CA THR A 303 -12.86 -19.51 1.91
C THR A 303 -12.16 -19.78 3.26
N ASP A 304 -12.73 -19.27 4.34
CA ASP A 304 -12.44 -19.72 5.69
C ASP A 304 -13.39 -20.87 6.09
N PRO A 305 -12.87 -22.09 6.23
CA PRO A 305 -13.69 -23.27 6.52
C PRO A 305 -14.25 -23.33 7.95
N GLU A 306 -13.77 -22.50 8.88
CA GLU A 306 -14.33 -22.41 10.24
C GLU A 306 -15.51 -21.45 10.31
N ARG A 307 -15.52 -20.47 9.40
CA ARG A 307 -16.56 -19.45 9.28
C ARG A 307 -17.67 -19.90 8.35
N PHE A 308 -17.33 -20.31 7.14
CA PHE A 308 -18.28 -20.81 6.15
C PHE A 308 -18.36 -22.34 6.26
N ARG A 309 -19.25 -22.80 7.16
CA ARG A 309 -19.44 -24.24 7.42
C ARG A 309 -20.90 -24.59 7.72
N PRO A 310 -21.30 -25.85 7.47
CA PRO A 310 -22.59 -26.36 7.91
C PRO A 310 -22.69 -26.41 9.44
N GLY A 311 -23.92 -26.41 9.96
CA GLY A 311 -24.19 -26.64 11.38
C GLY A 311 -24.04 -25.42 12.29
N LEU A 312 -23.94 -24.21 11.73
CA LEU A 312 -24.07 -22.97 12.50
C LEU A 312 -25.49 -22.82 13.08
N PRO A 313 -25.67 -22.05 14.18
CA PRO A 313 -27.01 -21.71 14.67
C PRO A 313 -27.87 -21.13 13.55
N GLY A 314 -29.16 -21.47 13.55
CA GLY A 314 -30.09 -21.08 12.48
C GLY A 314 -30.13 -19.56 12.25
N GLY A 315 -30.27 -19.17 10.98
CA GLY A 315 -30.51 -17.77 10.56
C GLY A 315 -31.97 -17.35 10.71
N ASP A 316 -32.28 -16.13 10.28
CA ASP A 316 -33.66 -15.64 10.25
C ASP A 316 -34.54 -16.49 9.32
N PRO A 317 -35.65 -17.08 9.79
CA PRO A 317 -36.57 -17.85 8.95
C PRO A 317 -37.08 -17.09 7.72
N ALA A 318 -37.11 -15.76 7.75
CA ALA A 318 -37.50 -14.93 6.61
C ALA A 318 -36.54 -15.06 5.40
N TRP A 319 -35.30 -15.52 5.63
CA TRP A 319 -34.29 -15.73 4.60
C TRP A 319 -34.55 -16.98 3.75
N ALA A 320 -35.39 -17.91 4.22
CA ALA A 320 -35.71 -19.11 3.47
C ALA A 320 -36.38 -18.76 2.13
N CYS A 321 -35.85 -19.31 1.04
CA CYS A 321 -36.35 -19.07 -0.31
C CYS A 321 -35.92 -20.16 -1.30
N PRO A 322 -36.66 -20.36 -2.40
CA PRO A 322 -36.24 -21.29 -3.45
C PRO A 322 -35.00 -20.79 -4.21
N VAL A 323 -34.95 -19.50 -4.51
CA VAL A 323 -33.86 -18.84 -5.23
C VAL A 323 -33.48 -17.55 -4.52
N SER A 324 -32.19 -17.31 -4.35
CA SER A 324 -31.67 -16.05 -3.80
C SER A 324 -30.59 -15.46 -4.69
N PHE A 325 -30.47 -14.13 -4.71
CA PHE A 325 -29.31 -13.44 -5.25
C PHE A 325 -28.76 -12.47 -4.20
N VAL A 326 -27.45 -12.49 -3.96
CA VAL A 326 -26.77 -11.57 -3.03
C VAL A 326 -25.81 -10.69 -3.81
N GLY A 327 -26.07 -9.40 -3.95
CA GLY A 327 -25.15 -8.49 -4.64
C GLY A 327 -25.65 -7.07 -4.81
N ASN A 328 -24.71 -6.15 -5.03
CA ASN A 328 -25.02 -4.74 -5.26
C ASN A 328 -25.65 -4.53 -6.66
N SER A 329 -26.63 -3.63 -6.75
CA SER A 329 -27.31 -3.24 -7.98
C SER A 329 -26.40 -2.45 -8.95
N MET A 330 -25.26 -1.95 -8.46
CA MET A 330 -24.32 -1.04 -9.12
C MET A 330 -24.87 0.34 -9.49
N THR A 331 -26.12 0.69 -9.13
CA THR A 331 -26.68 2.02 -9.43
C THR A 331 -25.90 3.14 -8.74
N GLY A 332 -25.61 2.98 -7.46
CA GLY A 332 -24.83 3.93 -6.66
C GLY A 332 -23.41 4.14 -7.17
N PRO A 333 -22.59 3.07 -7.34
CA PRO A 333 -21.26 3.17 -7.94
C PRO A 333 -21.26 3.83 -9.32
N VAL A 334 -22.17 3.46 -10.22
CA VAL A 334 -22.29 4.06 -11.56
C VAL A 334 -22.60 5.56 -11.46
N ALA A 335 -23.58 5.95 -10.64
CA ALA A 335 -23.95 7.36 -10.47
C ALA A 335 -22.78 8.19 -9.90
N ARG A 336 -22.02 7.62 -8.95
CA ARG A 336 -20.86 8.27 -8.34
C ARG A 336 -19.74 8.48 -9.36
N SER A 337 -19.37 7.44 -10.10
CA SER A 337 -18.37 7.53 -11.18
C SER A 337 -18.78 8.50 -12.27
N LEU A 338 -20.06 8.50 -12.67
CA LEU A 338 -20.57 9.46 -13.65
C LEU A 338 -20.39 10.90 -13.16
N GLY A 339 -20.74 11.17 -11.89
CA GLY A 339 -20.55 12.47 -11.27
C GLY A 339 -19.09 12.92 -11.21
N GLN A 340 -18.17 12.00 -10.89
CA GLN A 340 -16.74 12.25 -10.75
C GLN A 340 -15.99 12.31 -12.08
N SER A 341 -16.50 11.68 -13.14
CA SER A 341 -15.80 11.55 -14.43
C SER A 341 -15.58 12.86 -15.18
N GLY A 342 -16.35 13.92 -14.86
CA GLY A 342 -16.28 15.18 -15.60
C GLY A 342 -16.64 15.08 -17.09
N LEU A 343 -17.26 13.97 -17.53
CA LEU A 343 -17.53 13.73 -18.95
C LEU A 343 -18.41 14.85 -19.57
N PRO A 344 -18.12 15.30 -20.80
CA PRO A 344 -18.99 16.21 -21.55
C PRO A 344 -20.39 15.62 -21.80
N ASP A 345 -21.40 16.47 -21.95
CA ASP A 345 -22.81 16.08 -22.11
C ASP A 345 -23.09 15.10 -23.26
N ARG A 346 -22.30 15.17 -24.33
CA ARG A 346 -22.36 14.19 -25.42
C ARG A 346 -22.02 12.80 -24.91
N LEU A 347 -20.88 12.64 -24.24
CA LEU A 347 -20.40 11.35 -23.74
C LEU A 347 -21.24 10.83 -22.57
N ARG A 348 -21.78 11.72 -21.73
CA ARG A 348 -22.74 11.36 -20.69
C ARG A 348 -24.02 10.72 -21.22
N ARG A 349 -24.40 10.99 -22.48
CA ARG A 349 -25.54 10.32 -23.12
C ARG A 349 -25.15 9.01 -23.80
N GLU A 350 -23.91 8.89 -24.24
CA GLU A 350 -23.41 7.72 -24.96
C GLU A 350 -22.86 6.61 -24.04
N TYR A 351 -22.44 6.92 -22.81
CA TYR A 351 -21.74 5.97 -21.93
C TYR A 351 -22.46 4.63 -21.73
N PRO A 352 -23.80 4.54 -21.62
CA PRO A 352 -24.44 3.25 -21.40
C PRO A 352 -24.26 2.29 -22.58
N ALA A 353 -24.27 2.82 -23.82
CA ALA A 353 -24.03 2.03 -25.02
C ALA A 353 -22.55 1.63 -25.16
N VAL A 354 -21.63 2.52 -24.76
CA VAL A 354 -20.19 2.24 -24.77
C VAL A 354 -19.83 1.18 -23.74
N ALA A 355 -20.40 1.26 -22.54
CA ALA A 355 -20.23 0.28 -21.48
C ALA A 355 -20.80 -1.09 -21.88
N ARG A 356 -21.94 -1.13 -22.58
CA ARG A 356 -22.48 -2.36 -23.16
C ARG A 356 -21.49 -3.01 -24.13
N ALA A 357 -21.03 -2.23 -25.11
CA ALA A 357 -20.08 -2.69 -26.11
C ALA A 357 -18.75 -3.14 -25.48
N PHE A 358 -18.29 -2.48 -24.41
CA PHE A 358 -17.16 -2.94 -23.61
C PHE A 358 -17.44 -4.32 -23.00
N GLY A 359 -18.57 -4.47 -22.29
CA GLY A 359 -18.96 -5.73 -21.67
C GLY A 359 -19.08 -6.89 -22.66
N ASP A 360 -19.57 -6.62 -23.89
CA ASP A 360 -19.75 -7.62 -24.95
C ASP A 360 -18.44 -7.94 -25.69
N SER A 361 -17.42 -7.08 -25.59
CA SER A 361 -16.16 -7.25 -26.32
C SER A 361 -15.25 -8.36 -25.78
N GLY A 362 -15.46 -8.78 -24.53
CA GLY A 362 -14.55 -9.68 -23.81
C GLY A 362 -13.22 -9.04 -23.40
N GLU A 363 -12.99 -7.76 -23.71
CA GLU A 363 -11.81 -7.01 -23.25
C GLU A 363 -11.91 -6.73 -21.75
N THR A 364 -10.78 -6.79 -21.06
CA THR A 364 -10.71 -6.66 -19.60
C THR A 364 -10.38 -5.23 -19.16
N ARG A 365 -9.89 -4.45 -20.11
CA ARG A 365 -9.30 -3.13 -19.95
C ARG A 365 -10.02 -2.11 -20.79
N VAL A 366 -10.63 -1.12 -20.13
CA VAL A 366 -11.40 -0.08 -20.80
C VAL A 366 -10.50 0.73 -21.74
N ASP A 367 -9.27 1.06 -21.32
CA ASP A 367 -8.32 1.79 -22.16
C ASP A 367 -7.99 1.05 -23.46
N ARG A 368 -7.76 -0.28 -23.40
CA ARG A 368 -7.53 -1.12 -24.59
C ARG A 368 -8.77 -1.19 -25.47
N PHE A 369 -9.95 -1.38 -24.89
CA PHE A 369 -11.21 -1.40 -25.62
C PHE A 369 -11.45 -0.08 -26.36
N LEU A 370 -11.30 1.06 -25.68
CA LEU A 370 -11.50 2.38 -26.28
C LEU A 370 -10.48 2.64 -27.40
N ALA A 371 -9.20 2.32 -27.17
CA ALA A 371 -8.16 2.50 -28.20
C ALA A 371 -8.45 1.71 -29.48
N ARG A 372 -9.00 0.49 -29.34
CA ARG A 372 -9.32 -0.40 -30.46
C ARG A 372 -10.65 -0.04 -31.15
N SER A 373 -11.70 0.18 -30.35
CA SER A 373 -13.09 0.16 -30.83
C SER A 373 -13.77 1.53 -30.81
N ARG A 374 -13.28 2.49 -30.02
CA ARG A 374 -13.89 3.82 -29.83
C ARG A 374 -12.84 4.93 -29.70
N ARG A 375 -12.14 5.23 -30.81
CA ARG A 375 -11.07 6.25 -30.85
C ARG A 375 -11.54 7.64 -30.41
N ASP A 376 -12.81 7.97 -30.67
CA ASP A 376 -13.46 9.20 -30.24
C ASP A 376 -13.52 9.31 -28.70
N TRP A 377 -13.92 8.23 -28.04
CA TRP A 377 -13.90 8.12 -26.58
C TRP A 377 -12.47 8.10 -26.04
N ASN A 378 -11.57 7.34 -26.66
CA ASN A 378 -10.18 7.25 -26.20
C ASN A 378 -9.51 8.63 -26.12
N ARG A 379 -9.67 9.46 -27.17
CA ARG A 379 -9.17 10.84 -27.17
C ARG A 379 -9.87 11.69 -26.10
N ALA A 380 -11.19 11.63 -26.01
CA ALA A 380 -11.92 12.46 -25.05
C ALA A 380 -11.61 12.12 -23.59
N VAL A 381 -11.36 10.84 -23.27
CA VAL A 381 -10.91 10.43 -21.94
C VAL A 381 -9.48 10.92 -21.68
N ALA A 382 -8.59 10.85 -22.67
CA ALA A 382 -7.24 11.40 -22.54
C ALA A 382 -7.23 12.92 -22.30
N ASP A 383 -8.19 13.64 -22.89
CA ASP A 383 -8.34 15.10 -22.75
C ASP A 383 -8.98 15.54 -21.41
N LEU A 384 -9.41 14.60 -20.54
CA LEU A 384 -9.94 14.94 -19.21
C LEU A 384 -8.84 15.60 -18.35
N PRO A 385 -9.20 16.63 -17.55
CA PRO A 385 -8.24 17.56 -16.98
C PRO A 385 -7.32 16.94 -15.93
N ASP A 386 -7.84 15.98 -15.17
CA ASP A 386 -7.15 15.38 -14.04
C ASP A 386 -7.23 13.85 -14.05
N ARG A 387 -6.42 13.24 -13.19
CA ARG A 387 -6.25 11.79 -13.08
C ARG A 387 -7.49 11.10 -12.51
N GLU A 388 -8.17 11.76 -11.57
CA GLU A 388 -9.35 11.21 -10.90
C GLU A 388 -10.52 11.11 -11.86
N SER A 389 -10.71 12.12 -12.71
CA SER A 389 -11.69 12.13 -13.79
C SER A 389 -11.49 10.96 -14.77
N ARG A 390 -10.24 10.68 -15.15
CA ARG A 390 -9.91 9.54 -16.05
C ARG A 390 -10.20 8.19 -15.39
N LEU A 391 -9.75 7.99 -14.15
CA LEU A 391 -10.02 6.78 -13.39
C LEU A 391 -11.53 6.59 -13.15
N ALA A 392 -12.25 7.68 -12.87
CA ALA A 392 -13.70 7.65 -12.69
C ALA A 392 -14.44 7.28 -13.99
N CYS A 393 -13.94 7.68 -15.17
CA CYS A 393 -14.48 7.25 -16.45
C CYS A 393 -14.25 5.76 -16.72
N GLU A 394 -13.07 5.24 -16.41
CA GLU A 394 -12.77 3.81 -16.52
C GLU A 394 -13.63 2.97 -15.57
N ALA A 395 -13.80 3.43 -14.33
CA ALA A 395 -14.72 2.84 -13.36
C ALA A 395 -16.18 2.91 -13.84
N LEU A 396 -16.61 4.04 -14.42
CA LEU A 396 -17.96 4.23 -14.95
C LEU A 396 -18.30 3.15 -16.00
N LEU A 397 -17.44 2.98 -17.00
CA LEU A 397 -17.70 2.02 -18.08
C LEU A 397 -17.68 0.57 -17.57
N THR A 398 -16.75 0.25 -16.65
CA THR A 398 -16.65 -1.06 -16.03
C THR A 398 -17.88 -1.41 -15.18
N TRP A 399 -18.30 -0.49 -14.32
CA TRP A 399 -19.42 -0.70 -13.40
C TRP A 399 -20.76 -0.64 -14.10
N GLU A 400 -20.91 0.18 -15.15
CA GLU A 400 -22.12 0.19 -15.97
C GLU A 400 -22.26 -1.10 -16.79
N ALA A 401 -21.16 -1.62 -17.36
CA ALA A 401 -21.18 -2.93 -18.03
C ALA A 401 -21.60 -4.04 -17.06
N THR A 402 -21.05 -4.00 -15.84
CA THR A 402 -21.43 -4.93 -14.76
C THR A 402 -22.90 -4.79 -14.37
N ARG A 403 -23.40 -3.55 -14.22
CA ARG A 403 -24.80 -3.26 -13.88
C ARG A 403 -25.74 -3.87 -14.91
N GLN A 404 -25.48 -3.62 -16.20
CA GLN A 404 -26.33 -4.10 -17.29
C GLN A 404 -26.36 -5.63 -17.36
N TYR A 405 -25.20 -6.28 -17.26
CA TYR A 405 -25.12 -7.73 -17.27
C TYR A 405 -25.81 -8.36 -16.07
N ARG A 406 -25.54 -7.84 -14.87
CA ARG A 406 -26.14 -8.33 -13.63
C ARG A 406 -27.65 -8.17 -13.63
N LEU A 407 -28.15 -7.02 -14.10
CA LEU A 407 -29.59 -6.79 -14.25
C LEU A 407 -30.22 -7.79 -15.23
N ALA A 408 -29.56 -8.10 -16.35
CA ALA A 408 -30.03 -9.12 -17.28
C ALA A 408 -30.11 -10.49 -16.60
N CYS A 409 -29.08 -10.92 -15.87
CA CYS A 409 -29.07 -12.19 -15.16
C CYS A 409 -30.18 -12.28 -14.09
N VAL A 410 -30.31 -11.25 -13.25
CA VAL A 410 -31.29 -11.21 -12.17
C VAL A 410 -32.73 -11.19 -12.71
N ARG A 411 -32.99 -10.56 -13.85
CA ARG A 411 -34.31 -10.59 -14.49
C ARG A 411 -34.78 -12.00 -14.84
N GLU A 412 -33.88 -12.86 -15.28
CA GLU A 412 -34.18 -14.28 -15.60
C GLU A 412 -34.59 -15.08 -14.35
N THR A 413 -34.30 -14.58 -13.15
CA THR A 413 -34.69 -15.21 -11.88
C THR A 413 -36.08 -14.82 -11.40
N LEU A 414 -36.64 -13.70 -11.87
CA LEU A 414 -37.91 -13.14 -11.36
C LEU A 414 -39.11 -14.11 -11.44
N PRO A 415 -39.26 -14.95 -12.49
CA PRO A 415 -40.35 -15.93 -12.53
C PRO A 415 -40.36 -16.93 -11.37
N TYR A 416 -39.25 -17.04 -10.63
CA TYR A 416 -39.07 -17.95 -9.50
C TYR A 416 -39.16 -17.27 -8.13
N SER A 417 -39.71 -16.04 -8.08
CA SER A 417 -39.91 -15.26 -6.85
C SER A 417 -38.65 -15.14 -5.97
N PRO A 418 -37.54 -14.63 -6.54
CA PRO A 418 -36.25 -14.66 -5.88
C PRO A 418 -36.22 -13.72 -4.66
N LEU A 419 -35.38 -14.08 -3.68
CA LEU A 419 -34.97 -13.19 -2.61
C LEU A 419 -33.69 -12.44 -3.03
N ILE A 420 -33.81 -11.14 -3.28
CA ILE A 420 -32.70 -10.29 -3.71
C ILE A 420 -32.18 -9.53 -2.49
N VAL A 421 -30.95 -9.85 -2.10
CA VAL A 421 -30.22 -9.23 -1.00
C VAL A 421 -29.23 -8.22 -1.58
N GLY A 422 -29.39 -6.95 -1.25
CA GLY A 422 -28.53 -5.90 -1.79
C GLY A 422 -28.99 -4.49 -1.44
N ASP A 423 -28.34 -3.49 -2.03
CA ASP A 423 -28.69 -2.09 -1.83
C ASP A 423 -30.08 -1.74 -2.39
N ALA A 424 -30.61 -0.58 -1.98
CA ALA A 424 -31.93 -0.11 -2.37
C ALA A 424 -32.07 0.15 -3.87
N GLY A 425 -30.96 0.28 -4.62
CA GLY A 425 -30.99 0.51 -6.07
C GLY A 425 -31.66 -0.60 -6.87
N TRP A 426 -31.85 -1.80 -6.29
CA TRP A 426 -32.64 -2.86 -6.89
C TRP A 426 -34.11 -2.47 -7.11
N ALA A 427 -34.71 -1.74 -6.17
CA ALA A 427 -36.09 -1.29 -6.26
C ALA A 427 -36.31 -0.28 -7.41
N ASP A 428 -35.26 0.43 -7.83
CA ASP A 428 -35.33 1.42 -8.91
C ASP A 428 -35.28 0.78 -10.30
N ILE A 429 -34.71 -0.42 -10.43
CA ILE A 429 -34.38 -1.04 -11.74
C ILE A 429 -35.15 -2.34 -12.03
N LEU A 430 -35.83 -2.89 -11.02
CA LEU A 430 -36.70 -4.06 -11.11
C LEU A 430 -38.18 -3.66 -11.01
N PRO A 431 -39.10 -4.48 -11.54
CA PRO A 431 -40.53 -4.18 -11.45
C PRO A 431 -41.02 -4.26 -9.99
N GLY A 432 -41.92 -3.33 -9.62
CA GLY A 432 -42.60 -3.31 -8.32
C GLY A 432 -43.90 -4.11 -8.29
N ASP A 433 -43.96 -5.23 -9.00
CA ASP A 433 -45.17 -6.06 -9.21
C ASP A 433 -45.32 -7.22 -8.21
N GLY A 434 -44.41 -7.32 -7.24
CA GLY A 434 -44.38 -8.39 -6.24
C GLY A 434 -43.72 -9.68 -6.72
N SER A 435 -43.09 -9.69 -7.90
CA SER A 435 -42.38 -10.86 -8.44
C SER A 435 -41.09 -11.23 -7.68
N TRP A 436 -40.69 -10.49 -6.65
CA TRP A 436 -39.47 -10.73 -5.89
C TRP A 436 -39.57 -10.12 -4.48
N ARG A 437 -38.68 -10.56 -3.58
CA ARG A 437 -38.54 -10.00 -2.23
C ARG A 437 -37.19 -9.32 -2.10
N HIS A 438 -37.15 -8.20 -1.38
CA HIS A 438 -35.92 -7.45 -1.10
C HIS A 438 -35.48 -7.64 0.35
N LEU A 439 -34.17 -7.78 0.56
CA LEU A 439 -33.51 -7.59 1.85
C LEU A 439 -32.34 -6.61 1.71
N PRO A 440 -32.07 -5.80 2.75
CA PRO A 440 -30.88 -4.98 2.78
C PRO A 440 -29.60 -5.84 2.72
N PRO A 441 -28.43 -5.22 2.47
CA PRO A 441 -27.16 -5.94 2.50
C PRO A 441 -26.97 -6.69 3.82
N LEU A 442 -26.58 -7.97 3.72
CA LEU A 442 -26.27 -8.84 4.85
C LEU A 442 -24.80 -8.71 5.24
N ASP A 443 -24.50 -8.87 6.53
CA ASP A 443 -23.14 -8.90 7.02
C ASP A 443 -22.40 -10.15 6.51
N TYR A 444 -21.18 -9.94 5.99
CA TYR A 444 -20.39 -11.02 5.41
C TYR A 444 -20.02 -12.11 6.41
N TYR A 445 -19.76 -11.74 7.66
CA TYR A 445 -19.22 -12.64 8.68
C TYR A 445 -20.31 -13.31 9.50
N GLU A 446 -21.37 -12.56 9.82
CA GLU A 446 -22.44 -13.03 10.69
C GLU A 446 -23.63 -13.57 9.90
N ASP A 447 -24.06 -12.91 8.84
CA ASP A 447 -25.31 -13.27 8.19
C ASP A 447 -25.09 -14.29 7.07
N LEU A 448 -24.14 -14.05 6.16
CA LEU A 448 -23.97 -14.88 4.95
C LEU A 448 -23.72 -16.37 5.23
N PRO A 449 -22.88 -16.78 6.22
CA PRO A 449 -22.68 -18.20 6.51
C PRO A 449 -23.97 -18.92 6.95
N ARG A 450 -24.90 -18.17 7.56
CA ARG A 450 -26.21 -18.66 8.04
C ARG A 450 -27.30 -18.53 6.98
N PHE A 451 -27.17 -17.57 6.06
CA PHE A 451 -28.09 -17.32 4.96
C PHE A 451 -27.98 -18.38 3.87
N TYR A 452 -26.76 -18.69 3.39
CA TYR A 452 -26.56 -19.56 2.22
C TYR A 452 -27.18 -20.97 2.34
N PRO A 453 -27.20 -21.62 3.52
CA PRO A 453 -27.87 -22.92 3.68
C PRO A 453 -29.42 -22.86 3.68
N LEU A 454 -30.03 -21.68 3.86
CA LEU A 454 -31.49 -21.51 3.91
C LEU A 454 -32.13 -21.32 2.54
N THR A 455 -31.31 -21.15 1.50
CA THR A 455 -31.76 -20.93 0.12
C THR A 455 -31.56 -22.20 -0.70
N GLY A 456 -32.58 -22.57 -1.49
CA GLY A 456 -32.54 -23.75 -2.34
C GLY A 456 -31.48 -23.62 -3.45
N ILE A 457 -31.42 -22.45 -4.09
CA ILE A 457 -30.46 -22.10 -5.13
C ILE A 457 -29.89 -20.72 -4.82
N ASN A 458 -28.60 -20.68 -4.50
CA ASN A 458 -27.84 -19.44 -4.50
C ASN A 458 -27.50 -19.11 -5.95
N PHE A 459 -28.14 -18.08 -6.51
CA PHE A 459 -27.82 -17.58 -7.82
C PHE A 459 -26.69 -16.54 -7.74
N ASN A 460 -25.71 -16.66 -8.63
CA ASN A 460 -24.56 -15.78 -8.71
C ASN A 460 -24.30 -15.35 -10.15
N CYS A 461 -23.84 -14.11 -10.30
CA CYS A 461 -23.23 -13.62 -11.52
C CYS A 461 -22.02 -12.74 -11.14
N THR A 462 -20.89 -12.96 -11.80
CA THR A 462 -19.66 -12.21 -11.56
C THR A 462 -19.69 -10.81 -12.15
N SER A 463 -18.74 -9.97 -11.72
CA SER A 463 -18.55 -8.62 -12.27
C SER A 463 -17.90 -8.69 -13.65
N ARG A 464 -18.18 -7.71 -14.53
CA ARG A 464 -17.51 -7.64 -15.84
C ARG A 464 -16.04 -7.23 -15.75
N GLN A 465 -15.59 -6.80 -14.57
CA GLN A 465 -14.17 -6.61 -14.27
C GLN A 465 -13.41 -7.94 -14.03
N MET A 466 -14.11 -9.08 -14.01
CA MET A 466 -13.56 -10.42 -13.74
C MET A 466 -13.91 -11.35 -14.92
N PRO A 467 -13.30 -11.14 -16.10
CA PRO A 467 -13.69 -11.85 -17.32
C PRO A 467 -13.37 -13.34 -17.23
N GLY A 468 -12.21 -13.68 -16.66
CA GLY A 468 -11.79 -15.06 -16.43
C GLY A 468 -11.97 -15.58 -15.02
N ALA A 469 -11.98 -14.71 -13.99
CA ALA A 469 -11.99 -15.11 -12.59
C ALA A 469 -13.40 -15.26 -11.96
N VAL A 470 -13.45 -15.95 -10.82
CA VAL A 470 -14.66 -16.14 -10.01
C VAL A 470 -14.68 -15.24 -8.78
N ASN A 471 -15.90 -14.93 -8.31
CA ASN A 471 -16.09 -14.19 -7.07
C ASN A 471 -16.21 -15.09 -5.84
N GLN A 472 -16.16 -14.46 -4.67
CA GLN A 472 -16.15 -15.10 -3.36
C GLN A 472 -17.24 -16.17 -3.14
N ARG A 473 -18.45 -15.98 -3.71
CA ARG A 473 -19.59 -16.91 -3.53
C ARG A 473 -19.31 -18.30 -4.09
N VAL A 474 -18.42 -18.41 -5.07
CA VAL A 474 -18.01 -19.70 -5.66
C VAL A 474 -17.33 -20.60 -4.63
N PHE A 475 -16.71 -20.01 -3.61
CA PHE A 475 -16.09 -20.75 -2.51
C PHE A 475 -17.00 -20.83 -1.28
N ASP A 476 -17.59 -19.72 -0.87
CA ASP A 476 -18.31 -19.64 0.41
C ASP A 476 -19.64 -20.40 0.41
N VAL A 477 -20.41 -20.34 -0.69
CA VAL A 477 -21.72 -20.99 -0.75
C VAL A 477 -21.57 -22.50 -0.58
N PRO A 478 -20.72 -23.20 -1.36
CA PRO A 478 -20.57 -24.64 -1.17
C PRO A 478 -19.83 -24.99 0.12
N ALA A 479 -18.95 -24.13 0.64
CA ALA A 479 -18.29 -24.35 1.94
C ALA A 479 -19.31 -24.46 3.09
N CYS A 480 -20.36 -23.63 3.06
CA CYS A 480 -21.53 -23.72 3.95
C CYS A 480 -22.46 -24.91 3.69
N GLY A 481 -22.25 -25.66 2.60
CA GLY A 481 -23.15 -26.72 2.13
C GLY A 481 -24.32 -26.23 1.28
N GLY A 482 -24.31 -24.97 0.85
CA GLY A 482 -25.31 -24.42 -0.06
C GLY A 482 -25.04 -24.83 -1.51
N PHE A 483 -26.09 -24.87 -2.32
CA PHE A 483 -26.00 -25.11 -3.77
C PHE A 483 -25.91 -23.78 -4.52
N LEU A 484 -24.99 -23.71 -5.50
CA LEU A 484 -24.68 -22.51 -6.26
C LEU A 484 -24.92 -22.74 -7.76
N VAL A 485 -25.59 -21.79 -8.40
CA VAL A 485 -25.60 -21.60 -9.86
C VAL A 485 -24.88 -20.30 -10.17
N THR A 486 -23.84 -20.35 -10.99
CA THR A 486 -23.00 -19.19 -11.32
C THR A 486 -22.82 -19.02 -12.83
N ASP A 487 -22.36 -17.86 -13.30
CA ASP A 487 -21.88 -17.75 -14.67
C ASP A 487 -20.55 -18.46 -14.87
N TYR A 488 -20.37 -19.07 -16.04
CA TYR A 488 -19.15 -19.72 -16.46
C TYR A 488 -18.02 -18.69 -16.59
N ARG A 489 -16.87 -19.06 -16.03
CA ARG A 489 -15.62 -18.32 -16.13
C ARG A 489 -14.51 -19.30 -16.45
N VAL A 490 -13.61 -18.94 -17.37
CA VAL A 490 -12.61 -19.90 -17.87
C VAL A 490 -11.70 -20.42 -16.78
N GLN A 491 -11.36 -19.60 -15.77
CA GLN A 491 -10.53 -20.03 -14.65
C GLN A 491 -11.28 -20.96 -13.67
N MET A 492 -12.58 -21.23 -13.85
CA MET A 492 -13.26 -22.27 -13.10
C MET A 492 -12.76 -23.67 -13.45
N GLU A 493 -12.27 -23.88 -14.67
CA GLU A 493 -11.72 -25.16 -15.12
C GLU A 493 -10.47 -25.57 -14.32
N ASP A 494 -9.73 -24.58 -13.79
CA ASP A 494 -8.58 -24.80 -12.90
C ASP A 494 -8.98 -25.00 -11.42
N LEU A 495 -10.24 -24.74 -11.07
CA LEU A 495 -10.74 -24.78 -9.70
C LEU A 495 -11.63 -26.00 -9.43
N PHE A 496 -12.43 -26.42 -10.41
CA PHE A 496 -13.47 -27.43 -10.21
C PHE A 496 -13.60 -28.36 -11.41
N ASP A 497 -14.01 -29.60 -11.14
CA ASP A 497 -14.60 -30.46 -12.16
C ASP A 497 -16.00 -29.94 -12.52
N LEU A 498 -16.15 -29.25 -13.65
CA LEU A 498 -17.40 -28.62 -14.06
C LEU A 498 -18.52 -29.62 -14.41
N ASP A 499 -18.21 -30.90 -14.58
CA ASP A 499 -19.24 -31.92 -14.81
C ASP A 499 -19.90 -32.37 -13.51
N SER A 500 -19.29 -32.11 -12.34
CA SER A 500 -19.76 -32.71 -11.10
C SER A 500 -19.58 -31.92 -9.80
N GLU A 501 -18.78 -30.85 -9.82
CA GLU A 501 -18.45 -29.99 -8.68
C GLU A 501 -19.03 -28.57 -8.80
N ALA A 502 -19.57 -28.17 -9.96
CA ALA A 502 -20.15 -26.83 -10.14
C ALA A 502 -21.31 -26.85 -11.15
N VAL A 503 -22.18 -25.83 -11.07
CA VAL A 503 -23.21 -25.58 -12.09
C VAL A 503 -23.01 -24.17 -12.63
N ALA A 504 -22.68 -24.09 -13.92
CA ALA A 504 -22.36 -22.84 -14.58
C ALA A 504 -23.20 -22.63 -15.84
N TYR A 505 -23.75 -21.42 -16.01
CA TYR A 505 -24.39 -21.00 -17.26
C TYR A 505 -23.42 -20.18 -18.11
N ARG A 506 -23.47 -20.34 -19.44
CA ARG A 506 -22.60 -19.60 -20.38
C ARG A 506 -23.27 -18.33 -20.89
N GLU A 507 -24.58 -18.36 -21.02
CA GLU A 507 -25.39 -17.24 -21.48
C GLU A 507 -26.62 -17.03 -20.61
N THR A 508 -27.15 -15.81 -20.61
CA THR A 508 -28.32 -15.47 -19.77
C THR A 508 -29.54 -16.32 -20.12
N GLY A 509 -29.69 -16.76 -21.38
CA GLY A 509 -30.80 -17.59 -21.82
C GLY A 509 -30.84 -19.00 -21.19
N GLU A 510 -29.74 -19.50 -20.64
CA GLU A 510 -29.69 -20.80 -19.95
C GLU A 510 -30.23 -20.73 -18.51
N ILE A 511 -30.29 -19.53 -17.92
CA ILE A 511 -30.65 -19.34 -16.51
C ILE A 511 -32.03 -19.96 -16.18
N PRO A 512 -33.11 -19.68 -16.95
CA PRO A 512 -34.42 -20.23 -16.62
C PRO A 512 -34.44 -21.76 -16.61
N HIS A 513 -33.76 -22.41 -17.56
CA HIS A 513 -33.70 -23.87 -17.65
C HIS A 513 -32.97 -24.49 -16.46
N LEU A 514 -31.83 -23.91 -16.05
CA LEU A 514 -31.09 -24.38 -14.88
C LEU A 514 -31.88 -24.20 -13.60
N LEU A 515 -32.54 -23.06 -13.42
CA LEU A 515 -33.39 -22.83 -12.25
C LEU A 515 -34.54 -23.84 -12.19
N GLU A 516 -35.25 -24.06 -13.30
CA GLU A 516 -36.37 -25.03 -13.37
C GLU A 516 -35.92 -26.45 -13.03
N ARG A 517 -34.77 -26.89 -13.59
CA ARG A 517 -34.18 -28.20 -13.28
C ARG A 517 -33.88 -28.32 -11.80
N PHE A 518 -33.12 -27.38 -11.25
CA PHE A 518 -32.56 -27.55 -9.92
C PHE A 518 -33.57 -27.25 -8.82
N ILE A 519 -34.62 -26.44 -9.04
CA ILE A 519 -35.61 -26.10 -8.00
C ILE A 519 -36.30 -27.36 -7.46
N ASN A 520 -36.51 -28.34 -8.34
CA ASN A 520 -37.18 -29.61 -8.05
C ASN A 520 -36.22 -30.79 -7.80
N ALA A 521 -34.91 -30.55 -7.71
CA ALA A 521 -33.89 -31.60 -7.60
C ALA A 521 -33.01 -31.49 -6.34
N PRO A 522 -33.58 -31.50 -5.11
CA PRO A 522 -32.82 -31.29 -3.87
C PRO A 522 -31.67 -32.29 -3.68
N ALA A 523 -31.89 -33.58 -3.99
CA ALA A 523 -30.85 -34.60 -3.86
C ALA A 523 -29.66 -34.39 -4.80
N GLU A 524 -29.92 -33.86 -6.01
CA GLU A 524 -28.88 -33.52 -6.98
C GLU A 524 -28.10 -32.28 -6.52
N ARG A 525 -28.81 -31.24 -6.05
CA ARG A 525 -28.20 -30.04 -5.44
C ARG A 525 -27.25 -30.41 -4.30
N ASP A 526 -27.71 -31.26 -3.38
CA ASP A 526 -26.91 -31.72 -2.23
C ASP A 526 -25.70 -32.57 -2.64
N ALA A 527 -25.82 -33.36 -3.71
CA ALA A 527 -24.70 -34.15 -4.23
C ALA A 527 -23.60 -33.24 -4.81
N ILE A 528 -23.98 -32.24 -5.61
CA ILE A 528 -23.04 -31.28 -6.21
C ILE A 528 -22.40 -30.42 -5.12
N ALA A 529 -23.19 -29.83 -4.22
CA ALA A 529 -22.67 -28.99 -3.14
C ALA A 529 -21.66 -29.73 -2.24
N ARG A 530 -21.91 -31.02 -1.93
CA ARG A 530 -20.96 -31.84 -1.16
C ARG A 530 -19.64 -32.09 -1.89
N LYS A 531 -19.68 -32.33 -3.21
CA LYS A 531 -18.48 -32.52 -4.02
C LYS A 531 -17.67 -31.22 -4.10
N ALA A 532 -18.33 -30.11 -4.42
CA ALA A 532 -17.75 -28.77 -4.42
C ALA A 532 -17.08 -28.45 -3.07
N ARG A 533 -17.80 -28.68 -1.97
CA ARG A 533 -17.27 -28.47 -0.60
C ARG A 533 -16.02 -29.30 -0.35
N LYS A 534 -16.01 -30.57 -0.76
CA LYS A 534 -14.84 -31.45 -0.60
C LYS A 534 -13.62 -30.89 -1.33
N ARG A 535 -13.78 -30.42 -2.57
CA ARG A 535 -12.72 -29.73 -3.34
C ARG A 535 -12.22 -28.49 -2.60
N ILE A 536 -13.14 -27.62 -2.18
CA ILE A 536 -12.81 -26.34 -1.52
C ILE A 536 -12.01 -26.55 -0.24
N LEU A 537 -12.43 -27.49 0.62
CA LEU A 537 -11.71 -27.77 1.86
C LEU A 537 -10.32 -28.36 1.64
N ALA A 538 -10.12 -29.08 0.53
CA ALA A 538 -8.82 -29.64 0.19
C ALA A 538 -7.87 -28.60 -0.40
N GLU A 539 -8.38 -27.67 -1.22
CA GLU A 539 -7.52 -26.90 -2.14
C GLU A 539 -7.78 -25.39 -2.19
N HIS A 540 -8.90 -24.89 -1.63
CA HIS A 540 -9.34 -23.51 -1.80
C HIS A 540 -9.66 -22.82 -0.46
N THR A 541 -8.81 -23.05 0.53
CA THR A 541 -8.83 -22.34 1.81
C THR A 541 -7.80 -21.22 1.84
N TYR A 542 -8.04 -20.18 2.65
CA TYR A 542 -7.05 -19.11 2.84
C TYR A 542 -5.71 -19.63 3.39
N ALA A 543 -5.73 -20.68 4.21
CA ALA A 543 -4.51 -21.37 4.66
C ALA A 543 -3.71 -21.97 3.48
N ALA A 544 -4.38 -22.63 2.52
CA ALA A 544 -3.72 -23.15 1.32
C ALA A 544 -3.15 -22.02 0.44
N ARG A 545 -3.87 -20.89 0.31
CA ARG A 545 -3.38 -19.71 -0.43
C ARG A 545 -2.15 -19.08 0.23
N LEU A 546 -2.16 -18.92 1.54
CA LEU A 546 -1.02 -18.39 2.29
C LEU A 546 0.19 -19.31 2.22
N ALA A 547 0.00 -20.64 2.27
CA ALA A 547 1.09 -21.59 2.08
C ALA A 547 1.77 -21.41 0.70
N ARG A 548 0.98 -21.29 -0.36
CA ARG A 548 1.49 -21.02 -1.72
C ARG A 548 2.17 -19.65 -1.84
N LEU A 549 1.61 -18.62 -1.20
CA LEU A 549 2.18 -17.28 -1.16
C LEU A 549 3.57 -17.32 -0.49
N VAL A 550 3.67 -17.94 0.68
CA VAL A 550 4.92 -18.10 1.42
C VAL A 550 5.97 -18.89 0.63
N GLU A 551 5.56 -19.98 -0.03
CA GLU A 551 6.43 -20.77 -0.90
C GLU A 551 7.01 -19.92 -2.04
N THR A 552 6.15 -19.15 -2.72
CA THR A 552 6.55 -18.24 -3.81
C THR A 552 7.52 -17.16 -3.30
N MET A 553 7.24 -16.54 -2.16
CA MET A 553 8.10 -15.52 -1.56
C MET A 553 9.49 -16.08 -1.23
N ARG A 554 9.54 -17.27 -0.63
CA ARG A 554 10.80 -17.97 -0.34
C ARG A 554 11.56 -18.31 -1.62
N ALA A 555 10.90 -18.89 -2.62
CA ALA A 555 11.54 -19.25 -3.87
C ALA A 555 12.12 -18.04 -4.63
N THR A 556 11.56 -16.84 -4.39
CA THR A 556 11.99 -15.61 -5.05
C THR A 556 13.15 -14.91 -4.32
N PHE A 557 13.18 -14.96 -2.98
CA PHE A 557 14.07 -14.10 -2.18
C PHE A 557 14.97 -14.82 -1.15
N ALA A 558 14.90 -16.15 -1.03
CA ALA A 558 15.71 -16.93 -0.07
C ALA A 558 17.12 -17.24 -0.56
#